data_AF-A0AAE0GP18-F1
#
_entry.id   AF-A0AAE0GP18-F1
#
_cell.length_a   1.000
_cell.length_b   1.000
_cell.length_c   1.000
_cell.angle_alpha   90.00
_cell.angle_beta   90.00
_cell.angle_gamma   90.00
#
_symmetry.space_group_name_H-M   'P 1'
#
loop_
_entity.id
_entity.type
_entity.pdbx_description
1 polymer ?
#
loop_
_entity_poly.entity_id
_entity_poly.type
_entity_poly.pdbx_seq_one_letter_code
_entity_poly.pdbx_strand_id
1 'polypeptide(L)'
;METLKKLRRLAKPDDWCISFDLQDGYYVVGIDPAYQEYMQFDVRGQLFQCGALPFGWNDSPRIFVKVMKVLVECLRSPRSAADRREVWKLQSGSKVRRRWAVCRRAGRCTREEHQHGARVLPYIDDFLLLLSSRIEALRAPELTSRVLVRLGLGRNKKKGQWDPTQLVEHLGLEVDLKAGQFCVTPARLQKIHLLAKALLNEASRQRRWRPARKLAAFTGLCQSVYQAVPPARSYLRELYSVISTKRGWGAKVKLTRRTWRDIEWWLRLPAQSRWNGRKVWRSPTRAKVHTDASLFAWGGVLNLKHAARGLWSDELRHFHIMHLDLEAVYKTVQSFLRELTGKVVRLYCDNQAVVAMLSHFTSRHLELMRRKRRLWILLDLNDIELQARYIRSEANEWADRLSRDKDLDDWRLNRRWFKWAEREWHRHTVDSFASELSAQLLRYYVQWHDPRCEGVDSLAFSWLGEVNWVNPLWSLLDEGAHKLREEGCAATVVAPYCAQVRILG
;
A
#
# COMPACT_ATOMS: atom_id res chain seq x y z
N MET A 1 -13.59 8.74 14.33
CA MET A 1 -14.50 8.57 13.17
C MET A 1 -14.21 7.22 12.53
N GLU A 2 -15.23 6.44 12.17
CA GLU A 2 -15.01 5.22 11.42
C GLU A 2 -14.59 5.58 9.99
N THR A 3 -13.79 4.75 9.32
CA THR A 3 -13.33 5.02 7.95
C THR A 3 -13.54 3.76 7.12
N LEU A 4 -13.55 3.86 5.79
CA LEU A 4 -13.60 2.69 4.89
C LEU A 4 -12.53 1.61 5.21
N LYS A 5 -11.44 1.95 5.93
CA LYS A 5 -10.48 0.95 6.42
C LYS A 5 -11.11 -0.06 7.40
N LYS A 6 -12.12 0.35 8.18
CA LYS A 6 -12.89 -0.56 9.06
C LYS A 6 -13.75 -1.53 8.27
N LEU A 7 -14.19 -1.16 7.06
CA LEU A 7 -14.96 -2.04 6.19
C LEU A 7 -14.22 -3.36 5.96
N ARG A 8 -12.89 -3.33 5.81
CA ARG A 8 -12.05 -4.53 5.64
C ARG A 8 -12.15 -5.56 6.77
N ARG A 9 -12.61 -5.14 7.95
CA ARG A 9 -12.81 -5.99 9.13
C ARG A 9 -14.29 -6.28 9.39
N LEU A 10 -15.19 -5.42 8.91
CA LEU A 10 -16.62 -5.50 9.15
C LEU A 10 -17.35 -6.29 8.04
N ALA A 11 -17.04 -6.02 6.78
CA ALA A 11 -17.64 -6.68 5.64
C ALA A 11 -17.07 -8.09 5.46
N LYS A 12 -17.92 -9.01 5.07
CA LYS A 12 -17.58 -10.37 4.65
C LYS A 12 -17.87 -10.54 3.15
N PRO A 13 -17.20 -11.49 2.47
CA PRO A 13 -17.58 -11.89 1.11
C PRO A 13 -19.07 -12.19 1.03
N ASP A 14 -19.70 -11.78 -0.07
CA ASP A 14 -21.12 -12.00 -0.38
C ASP A 14 -22.13 -11.31 0.56
N ASP A 15 -21.68 -10.43 1.45
CA ASP A 15 -22.56 -9.60 2.25
C ASP A 15 -23.51 -8.79 1.34
N TRP A 16 -24.75 -8.64 1.79
CA TRP A 16 -25.71 -7.69 1.28
C TRP A 16 -25.66 -6.42 2.09
N CYS A 17 -26.05 -5.30 1.50
CA CYS A 17 -26.04 -4.04 2.19
C CYS A 17 -27.22 -3.14 1.81
N ILE A 18 -27.51 -2.23 2.74
CA ILE A 18 -28.32 -1.04 2.52
C ILE A 18 -27.54 0.15 3.08
N SER A 19 -27.73 1.33 2.52
CA SER A 19 -27.19 2.58 3.06
C SER A 19 -28.26 3.64 3.19
N PHE A 20 -28.06 4.55 4.14
CA PHE A 20 -28.95 5.68 4.32
C PHE A 20 -28.23 6.91 4.87
N ASP A 21 -28.77 8.08 4.53
CA ASP A 21 -28.35 9.38 5.05
C ASP A 21 -29.43 9.90 6.01
N LEU A 22 -29.03 10.51 7.11
CA LEU A 22 -29.97 11.20 8.00
C LEU A 22 -30.50 12.48 7.33
N GLN A 23 -31.74 12.84 7.64
CA GLN A 23 -32.40 14.00 7.02
C GLN A 23 -31.81 15.34 7.50
N ASP A 24 -31.70 15.51 8.81
CA ASP A 24 -31.41 16.81 9.43
C ASP A 24 -29.95 16.97 9.89
N GLY A 25 -29.12 15.94 9.69
CA GLY A 25 -27.72 15.92 10.10
C GLY A 25 -27.52 16.38 11.55
N TYR A 26 -26.65 17.37 11.77
CA TYR A 26 -26.36 17.91 13.10
C TYR A 26 -27.58 18.54 13.81
N TYR A 27 -28.55 19.06 13.06
CA TYR A 27 -29.69 19.76 13.64
C TYR A 27 -30.64 18.86 14.44
N VAL A 28 -30.46 17.55 14.38
CA VAL A 28 -31.22 16.60 15.20
C VAL A 28 -30.80 16.62 16.68
N VAL A 29 -29.66 17.24 17.01
CA VAL A 29 -29.18 17.37 18.38
C VAL A 29 -29.38 18.81 18.85
N GLY A 30 -30.34 18.99 19.75
CA GLY A 30 -30.62 20.27 20.38
C GLY A 30 -29.44 20.80 21.22
N ILE A 31 -29.30 22.12 21.29
CA ILE A 31 -28.38 22.79 22.22
C ILE A 31 -29.19 23.16 23.46
N ASP A 32 -28.62 22.87 24.63
CA ASP A 32 -29.19 23.27 25.91
C ASP A 32 -29.42 24.80 25.93
N PRO A 33 -30.63 25.28 26.28
CA PRO A 33 -30.97 26.71 26.27
C PRO A 33 -29.93 27.62 26.95
N ALA A 34 -29.27 27.14 28.02
CA ALA A 34 -28.25 27.91 28.74
C ALA A 34 -26.98 28.20 27.90
N TYR A 35 -26.77 27.47 26.80
CA TYR A 35 -25.63 27.64 25.91
C TYR A 35 -25.99 28.23 24.54
N GLN A 36 -27.27 28.45 24.25
CA GLN A 36 -27.72 28.99 22.95
C GLN A 36 -27.26 30.44 22.73
N GLU A 37 -27.05 31.20 23.82
CA GLU A 37 -26.53 32.57 23.75
C GLU A 37 -25.13 32.67 23.13
N TYR A 38 -24.28 31.65 23.31
CA TYR A 38 -22.94 31.60 22.73
C TYR A 38 -22.94 31.18 21.25
N MET A 39 -24.09 30.78 20.73
CA MET A 39 -24.29 30.28 19.37
C MET A 39 -25.15 31.23 18.55
N GLN A 40 -24.80 32.52 18.64
CA GLN A 40 -25.50 33.60 17.97
C GLN A 40 -24.83 34.00 16.66
N PHE A 41 -25.64 34.41 15.69
CA PHE A 41 -25.16 35.01 14.45
C PHE A 41 -26.14 36.08 13.96
N ASP A 42 -25.58 37.11 13.32
CA ASP A 42 -26.35 38.18 12.71
C ASP A 42 -26.69 37.85 11.25
N VAL A 43 -27.95 38.03 10.87
CA VAL A 43 -28.37 38.05 9.48
C VAL A 43 -29.10 39.35 9.22
N ARG A 44 -28.43 40.28 8.53
CA ARG A 44 -28.98 41.59 8.12
C ARG A 44 -29.48 42.43 9.29
N GLY A 45 -28.75 42.45 10.40
CA GLY A 45 -29.10 43.22 11.59
C GLY A 45 -30.09 42.52 12.54
N GLN A 46 -30.53 41.29 12.21
CA GLN A 46 -31.33 40.47 13.10
C GLN A 46 -30.48 39.35 13.71
N LEU A 47 -30.47 39.28 15.04
CA LEU A 47 -29.73 38.29 15.80
C LEU A 47 -30.52 36.98 15.89
N PHE A 48 -29.90 35.87 15.51
CA PHE A 48 -30.47 34.53 15.61
C PHE A 48 -29.65 33.68 16.58
N GLN A 49 -30.31 32.76 17.29
CA GLN A 49 -29.69 31.76 18.16
C GLN A 49 -29.88 30.35 17.60
N CYS A 50 -28.83 29.54 17.61
CA CYS A 50 -28.95 28.14 17.19
C CYS A 50 -29.61 27.29 18.28
N GLY A 51 -30.82 26.81 18.03
CA GLY A 51 -31.49 25.83 18.90
C GLY A 51 -30.92 24.40 18.81
N ALA A 52 -30.09 24.12 17.81
CA ALA A 52 -29.48 22.82 17.55
C ALA A 52 -28.03 22.96 17.09
N LEU A 53 -27.27 21.86 17.06
CA LEU A 53 -25.85 21.89 16.70
C LEU A 53 -25.63 22.54 15.33
N PRO A 54 -24.93 23.68 15.24
CA PRO A 54 -24.71 24.37 13.98
C PRO A 54 -23.63 23.69 13.14
N PHE A 55 -23.75 23.82 11.82
CA PHE A 55 -22.61 23.59 10.93
C PHE A 55 -21.56 24.68 11.12
N GLY A 56 -20.28 24.32 11.04
CA GLY A 56 -19.16 25.26 11.19
C GLY A 56 -18.59 25.37 12.60
N TRP A 57 -19.33 24.94 13.64
CA TRP A 57 -18.75 24.81 14.97
C TRP A 57 -17.88 23.55 15.05
N ASN A 58 -16.64 23.72 15.53
CA ASN A 58 -15.61 22.67 15.56
C ASN A 58 -16.05 21.41 16.35
N ASP A 59 -16.93 21.58 17.34
CA ASP A 59 -17.34 20.50 18.24
C ASP A 59 -18.63 19.79 17.82
N SER A 60 -19.42 20.36 16.89
CA SER A 60 -20.65 19.73 16.37
C SER A 60 -20.41 18.30 15.86
N PRO A 61 -19.40 18.02 15.02
CA PRO A 61 -19.17 16.65 14.53
C PRO A 61 -18.82 15.68 15.67
N ARG A 62 -18.08 16.14 16.68
CA ARG A 62 -17.66 15.32 17.82
C ARG A 62 -18.86 14.92 18.68
N ILE A 63 -19.70 15.90 19.01
CA ILE A 63 -20.92 15.68 19.80
C ILE A 63 -21.89 14.79 19.03
N PHE A 64 -22.14 15.11 17.76
CA PHE A 64 -23.03 14.34 16.91
C PHE A 64 -22.63 12.87 16.81
N VAL A 65 -21.35 12.58 16.51
CA VAL A 65 -20.84 11.20 16.45
C VAL A 65 -20.98 10.49 17.79
N LYS A 66 -20.86 11.20 18.92
CA LYS A 66 -21.07 10.61 20.25
C LYS A 66 -22.53 10.20 20.46
N VAL A 67 -23.48 11.03 20.05
CA VAL A 67 -24.91 10.72 20.12
C VAL A 67 -25.27 9.57 19.19
N MET A 68 -24.77 9.58 17.94
CA MET A 68 -25.03 8.54 16.94
C MET A 68 -24.49 7.15 17.32
N LYS A 69 -23.62 7.03 18.33
CA LYS A 69 -23.26 5.71 18.89
C LYS A 69 -24.48 4.95 19.42
N VAL A 70 -25.47 5.65 19.97
CA VAL A 70 -26.71 5.03 20.46
C VAL A 70 -27.48 4.41 19.30
N LEU A 71 -27.63 5.13 18.18
CA LEU A 71 -28.24 4.60 16.96
C LEU A 71 -27.48 3.35 16.47
N VAL A 72 -26.15 3.43 16.41
CA VAL A 72 -25.29 2.32 15.96
C VAL A 72 -25.43 1.09 16.87
N GLU A 73 -25.51 1.28 18.19
CA GLU A 73 -25.76 0.19 19.15
C GLU A 73 -27.14 -0.45 18.94
N CYS A 74 -28.19 0.36 18.78
CA CYS A 74 -29.54 -0.13 18.51
C CYS A 74 -29.61 -0.94 17.21
N LEU A 75 -28.91 -0.50 16.15
CA LEU A 75 -28.88 -1.21 14.87
C LEU A 75 -28.05 -2.50 14.93
N ARG A 76 -27.00 -2.53 15.75
CA ARG A 76 -26.16 -3.73 15.98
C ARG A 76 -26.82 -4.75 16.90
N SER A 77 -27.73 -4.32 17.78
CA SER A 77 -28.43 -5.18 18.73
C SER A 77 -29.88 -4.72 18.94
N PRO A 78 -30.79 -4.95 17.96
CA PRO A 78 -32.16 -4.43 18.03
C PRO A 78 -32.98 -4.97 19.19
N ARG A 79 -32.76 -6.23 19.59
CA ARG A 79 -33.48 -6.91 20.69
C ARG A 79 -33.08 -6.36 22.06
N SER A 80 -31.78 -6.16 22.30
CA SER A 80 -31.25 -5.60 23.55
C SER A 80 -31.68 -4.13 23.79
N ALA A 81 -32.16 -3.43 22.77
CA ALA A 81 -32.71 -2.08 22.88
C ALA A 81 -34.21 -2.08 23.26
N ALA A 82 -34.94 -3.19 23.02
CA ALA A 82 -36.32 -3.36 23.44
C ALA A 82 -36.42 -3.52 24.97
N ASP A 83 -35.53 -4.30 25.58
CA ASP A 83 -35.52 -4.58 27.03
C ASP A 83 -35.04 -3.40 27.91
N ARG A 84 -34.34 -2.40 27.33
CA ARG A 84 -33.93 -1.20 28.08
C ARG A 84 -35.10 -0.34 28.60
N ARG A 85 -36.35 -0.66 28.22
CA ARG A 85 -37.56 -0.01 28.76
C ARG A 85 -37.76 -0.24 30.26
N GLU A 86 -37.37 -1.40 30.81
CA GLU A 86 -37.50 -1.64 32.25
C GLU A 86 -36.50 -0.81 33.07
N VAL A 87 -35.28 -0.65 32.53
CA VAL A 87 -34.21 0.07 33.24
C VAL A 87 -34.44 1.59 33.26
N TRP A 88 -35.04 2.17 32.21
CA TRP A 88 -35.31 3.61 32.16
C TRP A 88 -36.56 4.03 32.95
N LYS A 89 -37.58 3.17 33.07
CA LYS A 89 -38.77 3.47 33.90
C LYS A 89 -38.47 3.45 35.41
N LEU A 90 -37.40 2.79 35.85
CA LEU A 90 -36.95 2.77 37.25
C LEU A 90 -36.04 3.96 37.64
N GLN A 91 -35.74 4.89 36.72
CA GLN A 91 -34.77 5.99 36.94
C GLN A 91 -35.39 7.39 37.01
N SER A 92 -36.71 7.52 36.99
CA SER A 92 -37.42 8.79 37.24
C SER A 92 -37.44 9.22 38.71
N GLY A 93 -36.78 8.47 39.61
CA GLY A 93 -36.60 8.82 41.02
C GLY A 93 -35.12 9.04 41.39
N SER A 94 -34.77 10.31 41.60
CA SER A 94 -33.68 10.76 42.49
C SER A 94 -32.21 10.57 42.07
N LYS A 95 -31.54 11.74 41.97
CA LYS A 95 -30.10 12.02 42.08
C LYS A 95 -29.16 11.43 41.00
N VAL A 96 -28.95 12.30 40.01
CA VAL A 96 -27.78 12.41 39.14
C VAL A 96 -26.48 12.32 39.94
N ARG A 97 -25.94 11.10 40.14
CA ARG A 97 -24.50 10.84 40.44
C ARG A 97 -24.16 9.35 40.61
N ARG A 98 -24.45 8.48 39.63
CA ARG A 98 -23.70 7.21 39.46
C ARG A 98 -23.43 6.93 37.98
N ARG A 99 -22.26 7.44 37.57
CA ARG A 99 -21.72 7.50 36.21
C ARG A 99 -21.13 6.11 35.84
N TRP A 100 -21.56 5.53 34.71
CA TRP A 100 -20.76 4.61 33.87
C TRP A 100 -20.27 3.27 34.45
N ALA A 101 -20.96 2.65 35.40
CA ALA A 101 -20.55 1.35 35.95
C ALA A 101 -21.29 0.12 35.36
N VAL A 102 -22.45 0.28 34.72
CA VAL A 102 -23.25 -0.88 34.26
C VAL A 102 -22.81 -1.42 32.88
N CYS A 103 -22.14 -0.61 32.06
CA CYS A 103 -21.66 -1.06 30.74
C CYS A 103 -20.44 -2.00 30.76
N ARG A 104 -19.83 -2.29 31.92
CA ARG A 104 -18.71 -3.25 32.01
C ARG A 104 -19.10 -4.68 32.39
N ARG A 105 -20.33 -4.94 32.83
CA ARG A 105 -20.80 -6.31 33.12
C ARG A 105 -21.48 -7.01 31.93
N ALA A 106 -21.70 -6.31 30.81
CA ALA A 106 -22.11 -6.91 29.53
C ALA A 106 -20.92 -7.53 28.76
N GLY A 107 -19.94 -8.09 29.47
CA GLY A 107 -18.80 -8.84 28.91
C GLY A 107 -19.12 -10.31 28.62
N ARG A 108 -20.38 -10.72 28.76
CA ARG A 108 -20.87 -12.05 28.40
C ARG A 108 -22.22 -11.94 27.68
N CYS A 109 -22.26 -11.27 26.54
CA CYS A 109 -23.25 -11.63 25.52
C CYS A 109 -22.79 -12.95 24.90
N THR A 110 -23.59 -13.99 25.09
CA THR A 110 -23.35 -15.32 24.51
C THR A 110 -23.39 -15.23 22.98
N ARG A 111 -22.67 -16.12 22.29
CA ARG A 111 -22.51 -16.12 20.82
C ARG A 111 -23.84 -16.16 20.04
N GLU A 112 -24.96 -16.49 20.67
CA GLU A 112 -26.27 -16.66 20.05
C GLU A 112 -27.05 -15.34 19.87
N GLU A 113 -26.83 -14.32 20.71
CA GLU A 113 -27.58 -13.05 20.62
C GLU A 113 -27.16 -12.15 19.44
N HIS A 114 -26.02 -12.45 18.82
CA HIS A 114 -25.52 -11.74 17.63
C HIS A 114 -26.24 -12.10 16.32
N GLN A 115 -27.19 -13.04 16.34
CA GLN A 115 -27.80 -13.57 15.11
C GLN A 115 -28.80 -12.63 14.39
N HIS A 116 -29.15 -11.45 14.94
CA HIS A 116 -30.22 -10.60 14.39
C HIS A 116 -29.88 -9.11 14.20
N GLY A 117 -28.62 -8.71 14.38
CA GLY A 117 -28.18 -7.32 14.26
C GLY A 117 -27.30 -7.05 13.03
N ALA A 118 -27.38 -5.85 12.45
CA ALA A 118 -26.57 -5.49 11.29
C ALA A 118 -25.14 -5.10 11.69
N ARG A 119 -24.16 -5.41 10.84
CA ARG A 119 -22.81 -4.83 10.96
C ARG A 119 -22.83 -3.43 10.38
N VAL A 120 -22.81 -2.43 11.25
CA VAL A 120 -22.95 -1.01 10.84
C VAL A 120 -21.58 -0.33 10.70
N LEU A 121 -21.36 0.31 9.56
CA LEU A 121 -20.30 1.28 9.31
C LEU A 121 -20.91 2.71 9.25
N PRO A 122 -20.85 3.47 10.36
CA PRO A 122 -21.32 4.86 10.40
C PRO A 122 -20.23 5.85 9.99
N TYR A 123 -20.59 6.85 9.19
CA TYR A 123 -19.74 7.99 8.87
C TYR A 123 -20.54 9.29 8.95
N ILE A 124 -20.48 9.93 10.12
CA ILE A 124 -21.27 11.14 10.41
C ILE A 124 -22.75 10.84 10.13
N ASP A 125 -23.31 11.37 9.04
CA ASP A 125 -24.72 11.23 8.67
C ASP A 125 -25.00 10.05 7.72
N ASP A 126 -23.95 9.45 7.13
CA ASP A 126 -24.02 8.34 6.16
C ASP A 126 -23.79 7.00 6.88
N PHE A 127 -24.76 6.09 6.79
CA PHE A 127 -24.73 4.80 7.45
C PHE A 127 -24.79 3.68 6.42
N LEU A 128 -23.83 2.76 6.48
CA LEU A 128 -23.82 1.53 5.71
C LEU A 128 -24.08 0.33 6.62
N LEU A 129 -25.13 -0.43 6.33
CA LEU A 129 -25.49 -1.66 7.04
C LEU A 129 -25.08 -2.85 6.19
N LEU A 130 -24.33 -3.78 6.79
CA LEU A 130 -23.87 -5.01 6.16
C LEU A 130 -24.57 -6.21 6.82
N LEU A 131 -25.13 -7.06 5.99
CA LEU A 131 -26.00 -8.17 6.37
C LEU A 131 -25.52 -9.44 5.65
N SER A 132 -25.66 -10.59 6.32
CA SER A 132 -25.06 -11.82 5.82
C SER A 132 -25.93 -12.56 4.79
N SER A 133 -27.18 -12.15 4.62
CA SER A 133 -28.08 -12.74 3.63
C SER A 133 -28.99 -11.68 2.98
N ARG A 134 -29.47 -11.99 1.77
CA ARG A 134 -30.46 -11.17 1.07
C ARG A 134 -31.76 -11.03 1.87
N ILE A 135 -32.17 -12.10 2.56
CA ILE A 135 -33.39 -12.12 3.38
C ILE A 135 -33.27 -11.15 4.55
N GLU A 136 -32.13 -11.15 5.27
CA GLU A 136 -31.87 -10.15 6.31
C GLU A 136 -31.89 -8.74 5.74
N ALA A 137 -31.24 -8.53 4.59
CA ALA A 137 -31.19 -7.22 3.95
C ALA A 137 -32.57 -6.71 3.54
N LEU A 138 -33.48 -7.58 3.06
CA LEU A 138 -34.87 -7.21 2.74
C LEU A 138 -35.66 -6.78 3.99
N ARG A 139 -35.33 -7.32 5.17
CA ARG A 139 -35.97 -6.95 6.44
C ARG A 139 -35.36 -5.70 7.09
N ALA A 140 -34.11 -5.38 6.73
CA ALA A 140 -33.35 -4.30 7.35
C ALA A 140 -33.98 -2.90 7.21
N PRO A 141 -34.58 -2.51 6.07
CA PRO A 141 -35.28 -1.24 5.93
C PRO A 141 -36.35 -1.00 6.99
N GLU A 142 -37.24 -1.98 7.20
CA GLU A 142 -38.34 -1.89 8.15
C GLU A 142 -37.83 -1.78 9.60
N LEU A 143 -36.86 -2.64 9.96
CA LEU A 143 -36.24 -2.61 11.28
C LEU A 143 -35.51 -1.29 11.54
N THR A 144 -34.79 -0.78 10.54
CA THR A 144 -34.06 0.49 10.64
C THR A 144 -35.02 1.65 10.79
N SER A 145 -36.11 1.69 10.02
CA SER A 145 -37.16 2.72 10.16
C SER A 145 -37.75 2.75 11.57
N ARG A 146 -38.06 1.60 12.16
CA ARG A 146 -38.56 1.53 13.55
C ARG A 146 -37.57 2.08 14.56
N VAL A 147 -36.29 1.78 14.39
CA VAL A 147 -35.22 2.33 15.25
C VAL A 147 -35.10 3.84 15.08
N LEU A 148 -35.11 4.34 13.84
CA LEU A 148 -35.04 5.78 13.56
C LEU A 148 -36.22 6.55 14.16
N VAL A 149 -37.46 6.10 13.91
CA VAL A 149 -38.68 6.71 14.48
C VAL A 149 -38.63 6.70 16.00
N ARG A 150 -38.22 5.60 16.61
CA ARG A 150 -38.11 5.50 18.08
C ARG A 150 -37.09 6.48 18.66
N LEU A 151 -36.05 6.82 17.92
CA LEU A 151 -35.02 7.78 18.31
C LEU A 151 -35.36 9.22 17.87
N GLY A 152 -36.51 9.44 17.25
CA GLY A 152 -36.89 10.76 16.71
C GLY A 152 -36.04 11.20 15.52
N LEU A 153 -35.45 10.25 14.78
CA LEU A 153 -34.58 10.52 13.63
C LEU A 153 -35.33 10.31 12.31
N GLY A 154 -35.08 11.20 11.35
CA GLY A 154 -35.57 11.08 9.97
C GLY A 154 -34.51 10.56 9.00
N ARG A 155 -34.92 9.79 7.99
CA ARG A 155 -34.08 9.39 6.86
C ARG A 155 -34.29 10.34 5.67
N ASN A 156 -33.22 10.73 5.00
CA ASN A 156 -33.32 11.38 3.71
C ASN A 156 -33.82 10.39 2.63
N LYS A 157 -35.01 10.66 2.07
CA LYS A 157 -35.65 9.75 1.10
C LYS A 157 -34.91 9.65 -0.24
N LYS A 158 -34.17 10.69 -0.63
CA LYS A 158 -33.49 10.79 -1.95
C LYS A 158 -32.04 10.29 -1.94
N LYS A 159 -31.48 10.02 -0.76
CA LYS A 159 -30.08 9.62 -0.59
C LYS A 159 -29.96 8.25 0.06
N GLY A 160 -28.83 7.61 -0.20
CA GLY A 160 -28.54 6.26 0.23
C GLY A 160 -29.21 5.21 -0.66
N GLN A 161 -28.88 3.96 -0.39
CA GLN A 161 -29.34 2.79 -1.11
C GLN A 161 -30.23 1.96 -0.18
N TRP A 162 -31.54 2.21 -0.22
CA TRP A 162 -32.49 1.60 0.71
C TRP A 162 -32.86 0.16 0.36
N ASP A 163 -32.77 -0.17 -0.92
CA ASP A 163 -33.00 -1.53 -1.41
C ASP A 163 -31.74 -2.38 -1.32
N PRO A 164 -31.86 -3.66 -0.90
CA PRO A 164 -30.72 -4.56 -0.78
C PRO A 164 -29.88 -4.65 -2.05
N THR A 165 -28.58 -4.44 -1.91
CA THR A 165 -27.60 -4.58 -2.99
C THR A 165 -26.31 -5.20 -2.48
N GLN A 166 -25.46 -5.67 -3.41
CA GLN A 166 -24.07 -6.03 -3.14
C GLN A 166 -23.08 -5.04 -3.76
N LEU A 167 -23.58 -4.04 -4.51
CA LEU A 167 -22.81 -2.94 -5.09
C LEU A 167 -23.41 -1.62 -4.60
N VAL A 168 -22.64 -0.85 -3.83
CA VAL A 168 -23.12 0.40 -3.21
C VAL A 168 -22.09 1.52 -3.35
N GLU A 169 -22.55 2.74 -3.64
CA GLU A 169 -21.71 3.93 -3.48
C GLU A 169 -21.72 4.36 -2.01
N HIS A 170 -20.55 4.38 -1.37
CA HIS A 170 -20.41 4.83 0.01
C HIS A 170 -19.10 5.60 0.19
N LEU A 171 -19.18 6.79 0.80
CA LEU A 171 -18.05 7.73 0.93
C LEU A 171 -17.39 8.07 -0.41
N GLY A 172 -18.21 8.00 -1.47
CA GLY A 172 -17.88 8.28 -2.86
C GLY A 172 -16.88 7.32 -3.50
N LEU A 173 -16.89 6.07 -3.04
CA LEU A 173 -16.34 4.94 -3.77
C LEU A 173 -17.45 3.94 -4.00
N GLU A 174 -17.34 3.16 -5.08
CA GLU A 174 -18.13 1.96 -5.24
C GLU A 174 -17.51 0.86 -4.40
N VAL A 175 -18.35 0.21 -3.61
CA VAL A 175 -18.01 -0.96 -2.81
C VAL A 175 -18.73 -2.13 -3.44
N ASP A 176 -17.99 -2.99 -4.14
CA ASP A 176 -18.49 -4.25 -4.66
C ASP A 176 -18.18 -5.36 -3.65
N LEU A 177 -19.21 -5.80 -2.92
CA LEU A 177 -19.12 -6.85 -1.90
C LEU A 177 -19.09 -8.26 -2.51
N LYS A 178 -19.51 -8.40 -3.77
CA LYS A 178 -19.46 -9.67 -4.50
C LYS A 178 -18.07 -9.91 -5.09
N ALA A 179 -17.53 -8.92 -5.81
CA ALA A 179 -16.15 -8.96 -6.31
C ALA A 179 -15.11 -8.72 -5.20
N GLY A 180 -15.52 -8.11 -4.08
CA GLY A 180 -14.66 -7.81 -2.95
C GLY A 180 -13.69 -6.66 -3.22
N GLN A 181 -14.15 -5.59 -3.87
CA GLN A 181 -13.30 -4.51 -4.36
C GLN A 181 -13.85 -3.12 -4.03
N PHE A 182 -12.92 -2.18 -3.83
CA PHE A 182 -13.19 -0.75 -3.87
C PHE A 182 -12.88 -0.22 -5.27
N CYS A 183 -13.87 0.39 -5.90
CA CYS A 183 -13.76 0.98 -7.23
C CYS A 183 -14.06 2.48 -7.18
N VAL A 184 -13.48 3.23 -8.11
CA VAL A 184 -13.79 4.64 -8.33
C VAL A 184 -15.10 4.72 -9.10
N THR A 185 -16.05 5.52 -8.61
CA THR A 185 -17.33 5.73 -9.30
C THR A 185 -17.10 6.32 -10.69
N PRO A 186 -17.88 5.93 -11.72
CA PRO A 186 -17.76 6.45 -13.07
C PRO A 186 -17.78 7.99 -13.13
N ALA A 187 -18.67 8.61 -12.34
CA ALA A 187 -18.79 10.07 -12.26
C ALA A 187 -17.52 10.74 -11.72
N ARG A 188 -16.90 10.18 -10.68
CA ARG A 188 -15.63 10.72 -10.14
C ARG A 188 -14.49 10.51 -11.11
N LEU A 189 -14.43 9.36 -11.78
CA LEU A 189 -13.39 9.07 -12.76
C LEU A 189 -13.46 10.05 -13.94
N GLN A 190 -14.66 10.28 -14.49
CA GLN A 190 -14.87 11.28 -15.54
C GLN A 190 -14.42 12.67 -15.08
N LYS A 191 -14.74 13.07 -13.85
CA LYS A 191 -14.30 14.35 -13.28
C LYS A 191 -12.77 14.44 -13.13
N ILE A 192 -12.11 13.35 -12.75
CA ILE A 192 -10.63 13.26 -12.72
C ILE A 192 -10.07 13.47 -14.12
N HIS A 193 -10.59 12.78 -15.13
CA HIS A 193 -10.14 12.91 -16.52
C HIS A 193 -10.33 14.33 -17.06
N LEU A 194 -11.49 14.94 -16.83
CA LEU A 194 -11.77 16.32 -17.27
C LEU A 194 -10.80 17.33 -16.63
N LEU A 195 -10.58 17.23 -15.32
CA LEU A 195 -9.63 18.11 -14.62
C LEU A 195 -8.18 17.86 -15.06
N ALA A 196 -7.78 16.60 -15.26
CA ALA A 196 -6.44 16.26 -15.76
C ALA A 196 -6.23 16.82 -17.17
N LYS A 197 -7.20 16.60 -18.08
CA LYS A 197 -7.18 17.12 -19.45
C LYS A 197 -7.11 18.64 -19.47
N ALA A 198 -7.88 19.34 -18.63
CA ALA A 198 -7.80 20.80 -18.51
C ALA A 198 -6.40 21.26 -18.04
N LEU A 199 -5.83 20.59 -17.03
CA LEU A 199 -4.49 20.89 -16.54
C LEU A 199 -3.39 20.63 -17.58
N LEU A 200 -3.56 19.67 -18.50
CA LEU A 200 -2.60 19.39 -19.57
C LEU A 200 -2.81 20.31 -20.78
N ASN A 201 -4.04 20.48 -21.26
CA ASN A 201 -4.33 21.23 -22.49
C ASN A 201 -4.07 22.73 -22.39
N GLU A 202 -4.10 23.32 -21.20
CA GLU A 202 -3.75 24.73 -21.00
C GLU A 202 -2.23 25.02 -21.25
N ALA A 203 -1.41 24.03 -21.64
CA ALA A 203 0.06 24.08 -21.49
C ALA A 203 0.80 24.70 -22.64
N SER A 204 0.29 24.53 -23.85
CA SER A 204 0.92 25.09 -25.05
C SER A 204 0.98 26.62 -24.97
N ARG A 205 0.08 27.26 -24.21
CA ARG A 205 0.01 28.73 -24.06
C ARG A 205 0.73 29.31 -22.84
N GLN A 206 1.05 28.53 -21.79
CA GLN A 206 1.51 29.08 -20.49
C GLN A 206 2.78 28.44 -19.91
N ARG A 207 3.65 27.83 -20.73
CA ARG A 207 4.97 27.31 -20.29
C ARG A 207 4.93 26.45 -19.01
N ARG A 208 3.87 25.62 -18.84
CA ARG A 208 3.57 24.74 -17.68
C ARG A 208 3.15 25.43 -16.36
N TRP A 209 2.82 26.73 -16.38
CA TRP A 209 2.26 27.41 -15.21
C TRP A 209 0.76 27.13 -15.06
N ARG A 210 0.30 26.88 -13.83
CA ARG A 210 -1.11 26.58 -13.50
C ARG A 210 -1.59 27.28 -12.25
N PRO A 211 -2.86 27.71 -12.19
CA PRO A 211 -3.45 28.19 -10.95
C PRO A 211 -3.34 27.14 -9.83
N ALA A 212 -2.82 27.55 -8.66
CA ALA A 212 -2.61 26.65 -7.53
C ALA A 212 -3.92 25.98 -7.08
N ARG A 213 -5.04 26.72 -7.08
CA ARG A 213 -6.37 26.19 -6.76
C ARG A 213 -6.82 25.07 -7.70
N LYS A 214 -6.59 25.19 -9.02
CA LYS A 214 -6.95 24.14 -9.99
C LYS A 214 -6.15 22.86 -9.72
N LEU A 215 -4.84 22.98 -9.49
CA LEU A 215 -3.99 21.84 -9.17
C LEU A 215 -4.40 21.18 -7.84
N ALA A 216 -4.73 21.98 -6.83
CA ALA A 216 -5.17 21.47 -5.54
C ALA A 216 -6.55 20.79 -5.59
N ALA A 217 -7.50 21.33 -6.36
CA ALA A 217 -8.80 20.70 -6.58
C ALA A 217 -8.66 19.33 -7.25
N PHE A 218 -7.84 19.24 -8.30
CA PHE A 218 -7.50 17.97 -8.94
C PHE A 218 -6.83 16.99 -7.98
N THR A 219 -5.80 17.45 -7.25
CA THR A 219 -5.06 16.63 -6.28
C THR A 219 -5.97 16.11 -5.16
N GLY A 220 -6.88 16.96 -4.66
CA GLY A 220 -7.87 16.59 -3.66
C GLY A 220 -8.85 15.53 -4.15
N LEU A 221 -9.31 15.64 -5.40
CA LEU A 221 -10.18 14.64 -6.02
C LEU A 221 -9.46 13.30 -6.18
N CYS A 222 -8.24 13.29 -6.72
CA CYS A 222 -7.42 12.07 -6.81
C CYS A 222 -7.09 11.47 -5.43
N GLN A 223 -6.85 12.32 -4.42
CA GLN A 223 -6.65 11.87 -3.05
C GLN A 223 -7.92 11.25 -2.47
N SER A 224 -9.12 11.70 -2.84
CA SER A 224 -10.37 11.12 -2.34
C SER A 224 -10.56 9.66 -2.78
N VAL A 225 -9.97 9.27 -3.92
CA VAL A 225 -10.14 7.93 -4.51
C VAL A 225 -8.99 6.96 -4.20
N TYR A 226 -8.02 7.34 -3.37
CA TYR A 226 -6.80 6.56 -3.12
C TYR A 226 -7.04 5.14 -2.58
N GLN A 227 -8.21 4.88 -1.98
CA GLN A 227 -8.54 3.57 -1.44
C GLN A 227 -8.90 2.57 -2.55
N ALA A 228 -9.44 3.04 -3.68
CA ALA A 228 -9.76 2.21 -4.84
C ALA A 228 -8.57 2.04 -5.80
N VAL A 229 -7.61 2.98 -5.77
CA VAL A 229 -6.48 3.05 -6.71
C VAL A 229 -5.16 2.80 -5.97
N PRO A 230 -4.61 1.56 -5.94
CA PRO A 230 -3.42 1.22 -5.18
C PRO A 230 -2.21 2.14 -5.39
N PRO A 231 -1.83 2.54 -6.63
CA PRO A 231 -0.69 3.42 -6.84
C PRO A 231 -0.95 4.91 -6.60
N ALA A 232 -2.19 5.32 -6.34
CA ALA A 232 -2.60 6.74 -6.32
C ALA A 232 -1.65 7.65 -5.54
N ARG A 233 -1.28 7.25 -4.32
CA ARG A 233 -0.42 8.05 -3.44
C ARG A 233 0.99 8.29 -4.00
N SER A 234 1.49 7.36 -4.82
CA SER A 234 2.78 7.53 -5.51
C SER A 234 2.72 8.60 -6.59
N TYR A 235 1.56 8.76 -7.24
CA TYR A 235 1.29 9.78 -8.26
C TYR A 235 0.74 11.09 -7.68
N LEU A 236 0.55 11.17 -6.36
CA LEU A 236 0.12 12.39 -5.66
C LEU A 236 1.28 13.16 -5.01
N ARG A 237 2.41 12.51 -4.74
CA ARG A 237 3.50 13.15 -4.01
C ARG A 237 4.08 14.36 -4.74
N GLU A 238 4.35 14.23 -6.04
CA GLU A 238 4.89 15.33 -6.85
C GLU A 238 3.88 16.47 -7.02
N LEU A 239 2.57 16.15 -7.04
CA LEU A 239 1.50 17.15 -7.06
C LEU A 239 1.52 17.99 -5.77
N TYR A 240 1.55 17.34 -4.60
CA TYR A 240 1.67 18.04 -3.32
C TYR A 240 2.96 18.85 -3.19
N SER A 241 4.08 18.32 -3.70
CA SER A 241 5.37 19.05 -3.75
C SER A 241 5.23 20.36 -4.52
N VAL A 242 4.66 20.32 -5.73
CA VAL A 242 4.42 21.54 -6.52
C VAL A 242 3.43 22.49 -5.84
N ILE A 243 2.34 21.98 -5.25
CA ILE A 243 1.38 22.82 -4.50
C ILE A 243 2.05 23.51 -3.30
N SER A 244 3.05 22.90 -2.68
CA SER A 244 3.77 23.50 -1.55
C SER A 244 4.56 24.75 -1.95
N THR A 245 4.98 24.85 -3.22
CA THR A 245 5.71 26.02 -3.76
C THR A 245 4.86 27.25 -4.04
N LYS A 246 3.54 27.19 -3.83
CA LYS A 246 2.65 28.32 -4.08
C LYS A 246 2.97 29.49 -3.14
N ARG A 247 2.93 30.71 -3.67
CA ARG A 247 3.02 31.96 -2.89
C ARG A 247 1.69 32.41 -2.29
N GLY A 248 0.60 31.72 -2.66
CA GLY A 248 -0.77 32.01 -2.23
C GLY A 248 -1.77 31.23 -3.08
N TRP A 249 -3.03 31.18 -2.66
CA TRP A 249 -4.06 30.44 -3.39
C TRP A 249 -4.49 31.10 -4.71
N GLY A 250 -4.32 32.41 -4.85
CA GLY A 250 -4.50 33.12 -6.12
C GLY A 250 -3.32 32.97 -7.10
N ALA A 251 -2.17 32.47 -6.65
CA ALA A 251 -0.96 32.39 -7.44
C ALA A 251 -0.94 31.20 -8.41
N LYS A 252 -0.03 31.25 -9.38
CA LYS A 252 0.30 30.11 -10.25
C LYS A 252 1.50 29.32 -9.69
N VAL A 253 1.53 28.03 -9.98
CA VAL A 253 2.64 27.11 -9.71
C VAL A 253 3.14 26.52 -11.02
N LYS A 254 4.44 26.23 -11.10
CA LYS A 254 5.05 25.66 -12.30
C LYS A 254 5.07 24.14 -12.19
N LEU A 255 4.41 23.45 -13.13
CA LEU A 255 4.46 22.00 -13.18
C LEU A 255 5.85 21.52 -13.60
N THR A 256 6.42 20.60 -12.83
CA THR A 256 7.64 19.88 -13.23
C THR A 256 7.31 18.87 -14.33
N ARG A 257 8.33 18.34 -15.02
CA ARG A 257 8.13 17.23 -15.97
C ARG A 257 7.54 15.98 -15.28
N ARG A 258 7.79 15.79 -13.99
CA ARG A 258 7.25 14.65 -13.21
C ARG A 258 5.80 14.85 -12.88
N THR A 259 5.44 16.03 -12.37
CA THR A 259 4.05 16.39 -12.09
C THR A 259 3.20 16.28 -13.35
N TRP A 260 3.76 16.66 -14.51
CA TRP A 260 3.13 16.46 -15.80
C TRP A 260 2.82 14.98 -16.09
N ARG A 261 3.83 14.10 -15.99
CA ARG A 261 3.67 12.64 -16.17
C ARG A 261 2.67 12.04 -15.17
N ASP A 262 2.64 12.54 -13.95
CA ASP A 262 1.68 12.09 -12.94
C ASP A 262 0.24 12.47 -13.30
N ILE A 263 0.00 13.71 -13.77
CA ILE A 263 -1.32 14.13 -14.27
C ILE A 263 -1.72 13.31 -15.50
N GLU A 264 -0.77 13.04 -16.39
CA GLU A 264 -0.99 12.20 -17.58
C GLU A 264 -1.35 10.77 -17.21
N TRP A 265 -0.69 10.19 -16.20
CA TRP A 265 -1.05 8.88 -15.68
C TRP A 265 -2.50 8.86 -15.16
N TRP A 266 -2.90 9.89 -14.41
CA TRP A 266 -4.28 10.04 -13.94
C TRP A 266 -5.30 10.23 -15.06
N LEU A 267 -4.93 10.96 -16.13
CA LEU A 267 -5.77 11.11 -17.33
C LEU A 267 -6.00 9.77 -18.02
N ARG A 268 -4.97 8.91 -18.04
CA ARG A 268 -5.03 7.60 -18.70
C ARG A 268 -5.67 6.51 -17.86
N LEU A 269 -5.99 6.76 -16.57
CA LEU A 269 -6.56 5.76 -15.66
C LEU A 269 -7.92 5.25 -16.19
N PRO A 270 -7.99 4.03 -16.76
CA PRO A 270 -9.24 3.48 -17.32
C PRO A 270 -10.23 3.07 -16.23
N ALA A 271 -11.53 3.05 -16.56
CA ALA A 271 -12.57 2.55 -15.64
C ALA A 271 -12.42 1.06 -15.34
N GLN A 272 -12.11 0.25 -16.35
CA GLN A 272 -11.91 -1.21 -16.26
C GLN A 272 -10.43 -1.61 -16.09
N SER A 273 -9.59 -0.69 -15.59
CA SER A 273 -8.19 -1.00 -15.37
C SER A 273 -7.99 -1.89 -14.15
N ARG A 274 -6.96 -2.74 -14.20
CA ARG A 274 -6.42 -3.44 -13.02
C ARG A 274 -6.09 -2.53 -11.84
N TRP A 275 -5.93 -1.21 -12.07
CA TRP A 275 -5.64 -0.22 -11.04
C TRP A 275 -6.89 0.42 -10.43
N ASN A 276 -8.09 0.18 -10.97
CA ASN A 276 -9.36 0.61 -10.41
C ASN A 276 -10.11 -0.61 -9.86
N GLY A 277 -9.84 -0.97 -8.60
CA GLY A 277 -10.38 -2.21 -8.04
C GLY A 277 -9.50 -2.76 -6.93
N ARG A 278 -9.33 -2.00 -5.84
CA ARG A 278 -8.53 -2.48 -4.71
C ARG A 278 -9.31 -3.50 -3.91
N LYS A 279 -8.77 -4.71 -3.76
CA LYS A 279 -9.34 -5.75 -2.89
C LYS A 279 -9.65 -5.21 -1.48
N VAL A 280 -10.88 -5.47 -1.01
CA VAL A 280 -11.36 -5.15 0.34
C VAL A 280 -10.62 -6.03 1.34
N TRP A 281 -10.59 -7.34 1.06
CA TRP A 281 -9.93 -8.34 1.91
C TRP A 281 -8.52 -8.64 1.43
N ARG A 282 -7.67 -9.05 2.37
CA ARG A 282 -6.30 -9.46 2.04
C ARG A 282 -6.33 -10.88 1.52
N SER A 283 -5.72 -11.10 0.37
CA SER A 283 -5.44 -12.44 -0.13
C SER A 283 -4.48 -13.18 0.83
N PRO A 284 -4.59 -14.52 0.95
CA PRO A 284 -3.64 -15.31 1.72
C PRO A 284 -2.24 -15.23 1.11
N THR A 285 -1.21 -15.24 1.96
CA THR A 285 0.20 -15.19 1.54
C THR A 285 0.60 -16.51 0.91
N ARG A 286 1.26 -16.43 -0.27
CA ARG A 286 1.77 -17.59 -1.02
C ARG A 286 3.30 -17.66 -1.07
N ALA A 287 4.00 -16.59 -0.69
CA ALA A 287 5.45 -16.57 -0.56
C ALA A 287 5.89 -15.65 0.59
N LYS A 288 6.97 -15.99 1.27
CA LYS A 288 7.60 -15.18 2.32
C LYS A 288 8.98 -14.74 1.82
N VAL A 289 9.26 -13.45 1.89
CA VAL A 289 10.55 -12.88 1.51
C VAL A 289 11.11 -12.15 2.72
N HIS A 290 12.36 -12.42 3.07
CA HIS A 290 13.12 -11.67 4.05
C HIS A 290 14.18 -10.86 3.32
N THR A 291 14.38 -9.62 3.72
CA THR A 291 15.39 -8.75 3.11
C THR A 291 16.16 -8.02 4.18
N ASP A 292 17.42 -7.74 3.88
CA ASP A 292 18.28 -6.92 4.70
C ASP A 292 19.28 -6.16 3.81
N ALA A 293 19.73 -5.01 4.29
CA ALA A 293 20.74 -4.20 3.63
C ALA A 293 21.80 -3.76 4.63
N SER A 294 23.06 -3.87 4.23
CA SER A 294 24.17 -3.20 4.89
C SER A 294 24.63 -1.99 4.05
N LEU A 295 25.67 -1.29 4.49
CA LEU A 295 26.31 -0.24 3.70
C LEU A 295 27.06 -0.76 2.47
N PHE A 296 27.32 -2.07 2.39
CA PHE A 296 28.16 -2.65 1.35
C PHE A 296 27.45 -3.69 0.47
N ALA A 297 26.42 -4.36 0.97
CA ALA A 297 25.72 -5.43 0.27
C ALA A 297 24.23 -5.52 0.65
N TRP A 298 23.50 -6.36 -0.06
CA TRP A 298 22.14 -6.77 0.29
C TRP A 298 22.02 -8.29 0.40
N GLY A 299 21.05 -8.70 1.22
CA GLY A 299 20.64 -10.08 1.37
C GLY A 299 19.13 -10.22 1.21
N GLY A 300 18.72 -11.28 0.53
CA GLY A 300 17.34 -11.64 0.28
C GLY A 300 17.14 -13.13 0.47
N VAL A 301 16.04 -13.54 1.10
CA VAL A 301 15.71 -14.95 1.30
C VAL A 301 14.25 -15.21 0.94
N LEU A 302 14.02 -16.15 0.03
CA LEU A 302 12.71 -16.67 -0.32
C LEU A 302 12.38 -17.91 0.49
N ASN A 303 11.22 -17.88 1.15
CA ASN A 303 10.60 -18.98 1.90
C ASN A 303 11.50 -19.63 2.96
N LEU A 304 12.49 -18.89 3.47
CA LEU A 304 13.53 -19.45 4.35
C LEU A 304 14.17 -20.69 3.71
N LYS A 305 14.44 -20.65 2.40
CA LYS A 305 15.19 -21.70 1.70
C LYS A 305 16.16 -21.16 0.64
N HIS A 306 15.71 -20.26 -0.22
CA HIS A 306 16.53 -19.79 -1.35
C HIS A 306 17.11 -18.43 -1.03
N ALA A 307 18.42 -18.30 -1.13
CA ALA A 307 19.15 -17.07 -0.84
C ALA A 307 19.50 -16.33 -2.14
N ALA A 308 19.43 -15.01 -2.08
CA ALA A 308 19.91 -14.09 -3.08
C ALA A 308 20.71 -13.00 -2.38
N ARG A 309 21.83 -12.58 -2.97
CA ARG A 309 22.66 -11.51 -2.40
C ARG A 309 23.49 -10.85 -3.49
N GLY A 310 24.10 -9.74 -3.13
CA GLY A 310 25.11 -9.10 -3.96
C GLY A 310 25.64 -7.83 -3.32
N LEU A 311 26.78 -7.38 -3.83
CA LEU A 311 27.40 -6.13 -3.39
C LEU A 311 26.69 -4.91 -3.99
N TRP A 312 26.77 -3.78 -3.29
CA TRP A 312 26.36 -2.49 -3.82
C TRP A 312 27.41 -1.93 -4.77
N SER A 313 26.95 -1.34 -5.88
CA SER A 313 27.79 -0.46 -6.69
C SER A 313 28.25 0.75 -5.88
N ASP A 314 29.37 1.36 -6.28
CA ASP A 314 29.92 2.53 -5.59
C ASP A 314 28.91 3.67 -5.46
N GLU A 315 28.08 3.89 -6.48
CA GLU A 315 27.00 4.89 -6.42
C GLU A 315 26.01 4.58 -5.29
N LEU A 316 25.60 3.32 -5.14
CA LEU A 316 24.61 2.91 -4.14
C LEU A 316 25.16 3.02 -2.72
N ARG A 317 26.45 2.73 -2.49
CA ARG A 317 27.09 2.79 -1.16
C ARG A 317 27.00 4.16 -0.49
N HIS A 318 26.83 5.24 -1.27
CA HIS A 318 26.67 6.61 -0.76
C HIS A 318 25.24 6.95 -0.31
N PHE A 319 24.26 6.08 -0.57
CA PHE A 319 22.90 6.33 -0.15
C PHE A 319 22.68 5.96 1.31
N HIS A 320 21.80 6.72 1.97
CA HIS A 320 21.36 6.43 3.33
C HIS A 320 20.69 5.04 3.43
N ILE A 321 20.87 4.34 4.54
CA ILE A 321 20.43 2.94 4.76
C ILE A 321 18.99 2.66 4.30
N MET A 322 18.03 3.55 4.58
CA MET A 322 16.64 3.41 4.13
C MET A 322 16.47 3.28 2.59
N HIS A 323 17.36 3.87 1.80
CA HIS A 323 17.39 3.66 0.35
C HIS A 323 17.93 2.28 -0.02
N LEU A 324 18.97 1.83 0.68
CA LEU A 324 19.57 0.51 0.49
C LEU A 324 18.58 -0.59 0.86
N ASP A 325 17.85 -0.44 1.96
CA ASP A 325 16.77 -1.37 2.34
C ASP A 325 15.71 -1.49 1.26
N LEU A 326 15.25 -0.36 0.70
CA LEU A 326 14.27 -0.37 -0.39
C LEU A 326 14.86 -1.01 -1.66
N GLU A 327 16.13 -0.78 -1.94
CA GLU A 327 16.83 -1.38 -3.08
C GLU A 327 17.04 -2.88 -2.87
N ALA A 328 17.29 -3.35 -1.64
CA ALA A 328 17.39 -4.76 -1.29
C ALA A 328 16.06 -5.47 -1.54
N VAL A 329 14.94 -4.83 -1.19
CA VAL A 329 13.60 -5.32 -1.57
C VAL A 329 13.46 -5.43 -3.09
N TYR A 330 13.90 -4.41 -3.83
CA TYR A 330 13.83 -4.42 -5.28
C TYR A 330 14.66 -5.55 -5.90
N LYS A 331 15.95 -5.66 -5.53
CA LYS A 331 16.84 -6.71 -6.03
C LYS A 331 16.36 -8.11 -5.65
N THR A 332 15.91 -8.31 -4.41
CA THR A 332 15.36 -9.60 -3.97
C THR A 332 14.13 -10.02 -4.78
N VAL A 333 13.22 -9.08 -5.07
CA VAL A 333 12.05 -9.36 -5.92
C VAL A 333 12.47 -9.66 -7.36
N GLN A 334 13.51 -9.01 -7.88
CA GLN A 334 14.04 -9.33 -9.22
C GLN A 334 14.68 -10.71 -9.27
N SER A 335 15.49 -11.06 -8.28
CA SER A 335 16.15 -12.37 -8.19
C SER A 335 15.12 -13.50 -8.20
N PHE A 336 14.04 -13.36 -7.44
CA PHE A 336 13.00 -14.39 -7.35
C PHE A 336 11.78 -14.10 -8.23
N LEU A 337 11.94 -13.36 -9.33
CA LEU A 337 10.80 -12.84 -10.08
C LEU A 337 9.90 -13.97 -10.62
N ARG A 338 10.51 -15.06 -11.11
CA ARG A 338 9.79 -16.22 -11.64
C ARG A 338 8.95 -16.88 -10.55
N GLU A 339 9.50 -17.01 -9.36
CA GLU A 339 8.87 -17.66 -8.21
C GLU A 339 7.84 -16.76 -7.53
N LEU A 340 7.90 -15.44 -7.70
CA LEU A 340 7.00 -14.48 -7.07
C LEU A 340 5.85 -14.02 -7.97
N THR A 341 5.98 -14.17 -9.30
CA THR A 341 4.96 -13.77 -10.30
C THR A 341 3.57 -14.35 -9.95
N GLY A 342 2.54 -13.50 -9.96
CA GLY A 342 1.15 -13.88 -9.64
C GLY A 342 0.89 -14.24 -8.17
N LYS A 343 1.84 -13.99 -7.26
CA LYS A 343 1.73 -14.35 -5.85
C LYS A 343 1.53 -13.15 -4.93
N VAL A 344 0.91 -13.45 -3.80
CA VAL A 344 0.82 -12.54 -2.66
C VAL A 344 2.02 -12.80 -1.76
N VAL A 345 2.93 -11.84 -1.72
CA VAL A 345 4.24 -11.97 -1.10
C VAL A 345 4.24 -11.23 0.22
N ARG A 346 4.57 -11.93 1.31
CA ARG A 346 4.82 -11.28 2.59
C ARG A 346 6.29 -10.95 2.70
N LEU A 347 6.58 -9.65 2.71
CA LEU A 347 7.92 -9.13 2.93
C LEU A 347 8.16 -8.91 4.42
N TYR A 348 9.26 -9.44 4.93
CA TYR A 348 9.79 -9.20 6.26
C TYR A 348 11.03 -8.32 6.14
N CYS A 349 11.03 -7.21 6.87
CA CYS A 349 12.10 -6.22 6.89
C CYS A 349 12.17 -5.63 8.30
N ASP A 350 13.36 -5.34 8.77
CA ASP A 350 13.62 -4.77 10.09
C ASP A 350 13.67 -3.22 10.09
N ASN A 351 13.46 -2.60 8.93
CA ASN A 351 13.29 -1.16 8.83
C ASN A 351 11.81 -0.75 8.88
N GLN A 352 11.34 -0.26 10.03
CA GLN A 352 9.97 0.23 10.20
C GLN A 352 9.59 1.35 9.22
N ALA A 353 10.53 2.23 8.87
CA ALA A 353 10.28 3.33 7.93
C ALA A 353 10.01 2.80 6.51
N VAL A 354 10.76 1.77 6.08
CA VAL A 354 10.54 1.08 4.79
C VAL A 354 9.20 0.36 4.80
N VAL A 355 8.88 -0.38 5.87
CA VAL A 355 7.58 -1.06 6.02
C VAL A 355 6.43 -0.06 5.96
N ALA A 356 6.54 1.08 6.66
CA ALA A 356 5.54 2.13 6.65
C ALA A 356 5.40 2.77 5.25
N MET A 357 6.51 3.04 4.57
CA MET A 357 6.53 3.61 3.21
C MET A 357 5.92 2.64 2.18
N LEU A 358 6.24 1.34 2.25
CA LEU A 358 5.66 0.31 1.40
C LEU A 358 4.16 0.18 1.66
N SER A 359 3.74 0.15 2.93
CA SER A 359 2.34 -0.03 3.34
C SER A 359 1.45 1.20 3.04
N HIS A 360 1.96 2.41 3.21
CA HIS A 360 1.20 3.65 3.08
C HIS A 360 1.37 4.35 1.72
N PHE A 361 2.21 3.81 0.85
CA PHE A 361 2.44 4.28 -0.50
C PHE A 361 2.95 5.74 -0.62
N THR A 362 3.71 6.24 0.37
CA THR A 362 4.21 7.61 0.31
C THR A 362 5.42 7.86 1.22
N SER A 363 6.32 8.76 0.80
CA SER A 363 7.46 9.30 1.57
C SER A 363 7.71 10.76 1.17
N ARG A 364 8.22 11.59 2.10
CA ARG A 364 8.54 13.01 1.82
C ARG A 364 9.78 13.17 0.93
N HIS A 365 10.67 12.18 0.91
CA HIS A 365 11.87 12.22 0.07
C HIS A 365 11.55 11.78 -1.36
N LEU A 366 11.81 12.66 -2.33
CA LEU A 366 11.50 12.44 -3.74
C LEU A 366 12.25 11.24 -4.32
N GLU A 367 13.50 11.03 -3.91
CA GLU A 367 14.34 9.94 -4.44
C GLU A 367 13.87 8.56 -3.99
N LEU A 368 13.47 8.40 -2.72
CA LEU A 368 12.80 7.18 -2.26
C LEU A 368 11.51 6.91 -3.02
N MET A 369 10.75 7.96 -3.34
CA MET A 369 9.53 7.81 -4.13
C MET A 369 9.80 7.34 -5.56
N ARG A 370 10.94 7.70 -6.16
CA ARG A 370 11.36 7.19 -7.47
C ARG A 370 11.67 5.71 -7.40
N ARG A 371 12.53 5.30 -6.46
CA ARG A 371 12.89 3.88 -6.26
C ARG A 371 11.66 3.03 -5.92
N LYS A 372 10.78 3.54 -5.07
CA LYS A 372 9.50 2.91 -4.74
C LYS A 372 8.62 2.75 -5.98
N ARG A 373 8.57 3.76 -6.87
CA ARG A 373 7.81 3.67 -8.13
C ARG A 373 8.39 2.61 -9.04
N ARG A 374 9.72 2.49 -9.13
CA ARG A 374 10.40 1.42 -9.86
C ARG A 374 10.03 0.03 -9.32
N LEU A 375 10.07 -0.15 -8.00
CA LEU A 375 9.59 -1.38 -7.35
C LEU A 375 8.11 -1.64 -7.63
N TRP A 376 7.26 -0.62 -7.53
CA TRP A 376 5.83 -0.78 -7.81
C TRP A 376 5.56 -1.22 -9.25
N ILE A 377 6.25 -0.65 -10.24
CA ILE A 377 6.14 -1.06 -11.65
C ILE A 377 6.55 -2.53 -11.82
N LEU A 378 7.66 -2.96 -11.20
CA LEU A 378 8.09 -4.36 -11.23
C LEU A 378 7.01 -5.29 -10.67
N LEU A 379 6.45 -4.95 -9.50
CA LEU A 379 5.39 -5.74 -8.87
C LEU A 379 4.13 -5.79 -9.74
N ASP A 380 3.72 -4.65 -10.29
CA ASP A 380 2.50 -4.50 -11.10
C ASP A 380 2.60 -5.24 -12.44
N LEU A 381 3.75 -5.19 -13.12
CA LEU A 381 3.98 -5.92 -14.38
C LEU A 381 3.95 -7.44 -14.19
N ASN A 382 4.26 -7.94 -13.00
CA ASN A 382 4.35 -9.38 -12.70
C ASN A 382 3.22 -9.89 -11.77
N ASP A 383 2.15 -9.09 -11.59
CA ASP A 383 1.01 -9.42 -10.73
C ASP A 383 1.40 -9.86 -9.30
N ILE A 384 2.34 -9.13 -8.70
CA ILE A 384 2.87 -9.43 -7.36
C ILE A 384 2.23 -8.52 -6.33
N GLU A 385 1.47 -9.10 -5.39
CA GLU A 385 0.90 -8.35 -4.26
C GLU A 385 1.87 -8.36 -3.07
N LEU A 386 2.66 -7.30 -2.92
CA LEU A 386 3.62 -7.18 -1.82
C LEU A 386 2.96 -6.66 -0.53
N GLN A 387 3.13 -7.41 0.56
CA GLN A 387 2.62 -7.09 1.89
C GLN A 387 3.75 -7.03 2.91
N ALA A 388 4.24 -5.81 3.19
CA ALA A 388 5.33 -5.59 4.13
C ALA A 388 4.92 -5.77 5.60
N ARG A 389 5.80 -6.38 6.39
CA ARG A 389 5.66 -6.59 7.83
C ARG A 389 7.01 -6.36 8.51
N TYR A 390 6.99 -5.56 9.57
CA TYR A 390 8.16 -5.36 10.41
C TYR A 390 8.46 -6.62 11.23
N ILE A 391 9.74 -6.96 11.34
CA ILE A 391 10.30 -7.94 12.28
C ILE A 391 11.49 -7.34 13.02
N ARG A 392 11.83 -7.87 14.20
CA ARG A 392 13.06 -7.48 14.89
C ARG A 392 14.27 -8.04 14.14
N SER A 393 15.39 -7.35 14.17
CA SER A 393 16.63 -7.76 13.49
C SER A 393 17.12 -9.14 13.96
N GLU A 394 16.95 -9.47 15.25
CA GLU A 394 17.20 -10.81 15.82
C GLU A 394 16.42 -11.93 15.12
N ALA A 395 15.25 -11.64 14.55
CA ALA A 395 14.45 -12.61 13.81
C ALA A 395 14.74 -12.59 12.30
N ASN A 396 15.69 -11.75 11.84
CA ASN A 396 16.08 -11.58 10.45
C ASN A 396 17.50 -12.12 10.17
N GLU A 397 17.99 -13.05 11.00
CA GLU A 397 19.40 -13.48 11.02
C GLU A 397 19.95 -13.87 9.66
N TRP A 398 19.15 -14.55 8.84
CA TRP A 398 19.68 -15.09 7.59
C TRP A 398 19.86 -14.02 6.51
N ALA A 399 18.90 -13.10 6.38
CA ALA A 399 19.05 -11.98 5.46
C ALA A 399 20.16 -11.03 5.94
N ASP A 400 20.25 -10.78 7.25
CA ASP A 400 21.32 -9.97 7.87
C ASP A 400 22.71 -10.57 7.64
N ARG A 401 22.87 -11.89 7.81
CA ARG A 401 24.12 -12.58 7.50
C ARG A 401 24.53 -12.38 6.03
N LEU A 402 23.59 -12.54 5.10
CA LEU A 402 23.85 -12.37 3.66
C LEU A 402 24.20 -10.93 3.27
N SER A 403 23.68 -9.93 3.98
CA SER A 403 23.94 -8.52 3.70
C SER A 403 25.27 -8.02 4.29
N ARG A 404 25.77 -8.67 5.35
CA ARG A 404 26.99 -8.25 6.08
C ARG A 404 28.25 -8.98 5.66
N ASP A 405 28.08 -10.14 5.04
CA ASP A 405 29.21 -10.92 4.58
C ASP A 405 29.94 -10.16 3.46
N LYS A 406 31.21 -9.83 3.72
CA LYS A 406 32.05 -9.09 2.78
C LYS A 406 32.66 -10.14 1.87
N ASP A 407 32.15 -10.22 0.65
CA ASP A 407 32.76 -11.00 -0.41
C ASP A 407 34.04 -10.29 -0.87
N LEU A 408 35.11 -10.42 -0.06
CA LEU A 408 36.42 -9.80 -0.31
C LEU A 408 37.06 -10.34 -1.60
N ASP A 409 36.54 -11.45 -2.09
CA ASP A 409 37.04 -12.19 -3.24
C ASP A 409 36.17 -11.98 -4.50
N ASP A 410 35.17 -11.09 -4.49
CA ASP A 410 34.46 -10.66 -5.71
C ASP A 410 35.31 -9.66 -6.50
N TRP A 411 36.30 -10.20 -7.22
CA TRP A 411 37.22 -9.44 -8.08
C TRP A 411 37.01 -9.78 -9.55
N ARG A 412 37.47 -8.90 -10.43
CA ARG A 412 37.53 -9.16 -11.87
C ARG A 412 38.86 -8.71 -12.45
N LEU A 413 39.31 -9.40 -13.49
CA LEU A 413 40.41 -8.91 -14.30
C LEU A 413 40.07 -7.52 -14.88
N ASN A 414 41.05 -6.62 -14.98
CA ASN A 414 40.82 -5.31 -15.59
C ASN A 414 40.23 -5.47 -17.00
N ARG A 415 39.16 -4.75 -17.30
CA ARG A 415 38.41 -4.87 -18.57
C ARG A 415 39.28 -4.63 -19.80
N ARG A 416 40.38 -3.89 -19.69
CA ARG A 416 41.37 -3.73 -20.78
C ARG A 416 42.03 -5.07 -21.13
N TRP A 417 42.42 -5.86 -20.14
CA TRP A 417 43.05 -7.16 -20.34
C TRP A 417 42.05 -8.21 -20.80
N PHE A 418 40.83 -8.20 -20.26
CA PHE A 418 39.74 -9.03 -20.79
C PHE A 418 39.49 -8.75 -22.29
N LYS A 419 39.36 -7.47 -22.68
CA LYS A 419 39.20 -7.08 -24.09
C LYS A 419 40.41 -7.40 -24.96
N TRP A 420 41.59 -7.55 -24.37
CA TRP A 420 42.78 -8.01 -25.08
C TRP A 420 42.67 -9.52 -25.34
N ALA A 421 42.34 -10.32 -24.31
CA ALA A 421 42.10 -11.76 -24.46
C ALA A 421 41.01 -12.08 -25.49
N GLU A 422 39.90 -11.34 -25.47
CA GLU A 422 38.80 -11.43 -26.46
C GLU A 422 39.27 -11.21 -27.92
N ARG A 423 40.32 -10.39 -28.12
CA ARG A 423 40.84 -10.06 -29.46
C ARG A 423 41.90 -11.04 -29.92
N GLU A 424 42.79 -11.47 -29.02
CA GLU A 424 43.93 -12.32 -29.36
C GLU A 424 43.58 -13.81 -29.41
N TRP A 425 42.64 -14.27 -28.58
CA TRP A 425 42.30 -15.69 -28.47
C TRP A 425 40.96 -15.99 -29.11
N HIS A 426 39.88 -15.69 -28.41
CA HIS A 426 38.53 -15.93 -28.89
C HIS A 426 37.51 -15.13 -28.09
N ARG A 427 36.33 -14.92 -28.68
CA ARG A 427 35.19 -14.35 -27.97
C ARG A 427 34.54 -15.38 -27.07
N HIS A 428 34.39 -15.03 -25.81
CA HIS A 428 33.74 -15.84 -24.79
C HIS A 428 32.22 -15.64 -24.85
N THR A 429 31.49 -16.71 -24.59
CA THR A 429 30.03 -16.73 -24.63
C THR A 429 29.39 -16.63 -23.25
N VAL A 430 30.10 -17.07 -22.22
CA VAL A 430 29.65 -17.07 -20.82
C VAL A 430 30.78 -16.77 -19.85
N ASP A 431 30.47 -16.02 -18.79
CA ASP A 431 31.37 -15.76 -17.66
C ASP A 431 31.04 -16.75 -16.53
N SER A 432 31.91 -17.74 -16.35
CA SER A 432 31.61 -18.89 -15.52
C SER A 432 31.71 -18.58 -14.02
N PHE A 433 32.34 -17.49 -13.61
CA PHE A 433 32.41 -17.13 -12.19
C PHE A 433 32.37 -15.62 -12.03
N ALA A 434 31.16 -15.08 -11.88
CA ALA A 434 30.98 -13.64 -11.74
C ALA A 434 29.74 -13.26 -10.92
N SER A 435 29.72 -12.01 -10.48
CA SER A 435 28.57 -11.31 -9.92
C SER A 435 28.06 -10.24 -10.87
N GLU A 436 26.90 -9.63 -10.58
CA GLU A 436 26.39 -8.46 -11.30
C GLU A 436 27.43 -7.31 -11.45
N LEU A 437 28.41 -7.21 -10.55
CA LEU A 437 29.44 -6.17 -10.59
C LEU A 437 30.74 -6.63 -11.27
N SER A 438 31.12 -7.89 -11.13
CA SER A 438 32.37 -8.44 -11.68
C SER A 438 32.22 -8.98 -13.11
N ALA A 439 31.01 -9.34 -13.55
CA ALA A 439 30.75 -9.93 -14.86
C ALA A 439 31.34 -9.12 -16.03
N GLN A 440 32.07 -9.82 -16.90
CA GLN A 440 32.64 -9.27 -18.14
C GLN A 440 31.71 -9.48 -19.33
N LEU A 441 30.82 -10.47 -19.25
CA LEU A 441 29.89 -10.89 -20.29
C LEU A 441 28.44 -10.70 -19.84
N LEU A 442 27.50 -10.79 -20.79
CA LEU A 442 26.07 -10.64 -20.51
C LEU A 442 25.50 -11.90 -19.82
N ARG A 443 25.98 -13.08 -20.22
CA ARG A 443 25.64 -14.38 -19.63
C ARG A 443 26.70 -14.73 -18.61
N TYR A 444 26.28 -15.04 -17.39
CA TYR A 444 27.21 -15.41 -16.32
C TYR A 444 26.57 -16.28 -15.25
N TYR A 445 27.41 -17.09 -14.60
CA TYR A 445 27.05 -17.89 -13.43
C TYR A 445 27.60 -17.27 -12.15
N VAL A 446 26.83 -17.35 -11.07
CA VAL A 446 27.14 -16.72 -9.77
C VAL A 446 27.08 -17.75 -8.65
N GLN A 447 27.82 -17.54 -7.57
CA GLN A 447 27.73 -18.40 -6.38
C GLN A 447 26.38 -18.25 -5.65
N TRP A 448 25.85 -17.04 -5.61
CA TRP A 448 24.58 -16.71 -4.96
C TRP A 448 23.68 -15.95 -5.92
N HIS A 449 22.39 -16.32 -5.95
CA HIS A 449 21.45 -15.74 -6.90
C HIS A 449 21.45 -14.21 -6.86
N ASP A 450 21.58 -13.57 -8.03
CA ASP A 450 21.44 -12.13 -8.20
C ASP A 450 20.38 -11.84 -9.29
N PRO A 451 20.03 -10.58 -9.60
CA PRO A 451 18.97 -10.28 -10.57
C PRO A 451 19.23 -10.67 -12.03
N ARG A 452 20.48 -10.89 -12.46
CA ARG A 452 20.85 -11.03 -13.88
C ARG A 452 21.61 -12.31 -14.20
N CYS A 453 22.01 -13.09 -13.21
CA CYS A 453 22.68 -14.36 -13.42
C CYS A 453 21.83 -15.32 -14.27
N GLU A 454 22.52 -16.12 -15.09
CA GLU A 454 21.91 -17.21 -15.85
C GLU A 454 21.64 -18.43 -14.96
N GLY A 455 22.49 -18.64 -13.95
CA GLY A 455 22.40 -19.76 -13.02
C GLY A 455 23.24 -19.54 -11.77
N VAL A 456 22.90 -20.31 -10.74
CA VAL A 456 23.60 -20.36 -9.45
C VAL A 456 24.39 -21.66 -9.37
N ASP A 457 25.63 -21.59 -8.90
CA ASP A 457 26.60 -22.69 -8.92
C ASP A 457 27.01 -23.08 -10.35
N SER A 458 28.05 -22.42 -10.84
CA SER A 458 28.60 -22.63 -12.17
C SER A 458 29.03 -24.06 -12.45
N LEU A 459 29.51 -24.78 -11.42
CA LEU A 459 29.99 -26.14 -11.55
C LEU A 459 28.84 -27.13 -11.84
N ALA A 460 27.60 -26.77 -11.49
CA ALA A 460 26.41 -27.57 -11.75
C ALA A 460 25.90 -27.48 -13.21
N PHE A 461 26.36 -26.52 -14.01
CA PHE A 461 25.97 -26.37 -15.42
C PHE A 461 26.98 -27.03 -16.35
N SER A 462 26.52 -27.58 -17.48
CA SER A 462 27.42 -28.02 -18.55
C SER A 462 28.10 -26.82 -19.19
N TRP A 463 29.42 -26.87 -19.34
CA TRP A 463 30.22 -25.86 -20.05
C TRP A 463 30.46 -26.24 -21.52
N LEU A 464 29.92 -27.39 -21.93
CA LEU A 464 30.12 -28.01 -23.23
C LEU A 464 29.40 -27.22 -24.32
N GLY A 465 30.13 -26.87 -25.38
CA GLY A 465 29.62 -26.03 -26.48
C GLY A 465 29.69 -24.52 -26.21
N GLU A 466 30.17 -24.10 -25.04
CA GLU A 466 30.42 -22.70 -24.70
C GLU A 466 31.93 -22.37 -24.78
N VAL A 467 32.25 -21.08 -24.88
CA VAL A 467 33.61 -20.55 -24.76
C VAL A 467 33.69 -19.79 -23.44
N ASN A 468 34.29 -20.41 -22.44
CA ASN A 468 34.13 -20.04 -21.02
C ASN A 468 35.19 -19.04 -20.57
N TRP A 469 34.76 -17.90 -20.02
CA TRP A 469 35.64 -17.02 -19.27
C TRP A 469 35.64 -17.47 -17.80
N VAL A 470 36.76 -18.02 -17.34
CA VAL A 470 36.86 -18.68 -16.03
C VAL A 470 37.72 -17.83 -15.11
N ASN A 471 37.08 -17.03 -14.25
CA ASN A 471 37.72 -16.18 -13.24
C ASN A 471 37.21 -16.51 -11.83
N PRO A 472 37.47 -17.75 -11.33
CA PRO A 472 36.90 -18.23 -10.08
C PRO A 472 37.55 -17.58 -8.86
N LEU A 473 36.89 -17.75 -7.72
CA LEU A 473 37.54 -17.69 -6.41
C LEU A 473 38.73 -18.66 -6.41
N TRP A 474 39.84 -18.29 -5.78
CA TRP A 474 41.04 -19.13 -5.80
C TRP A 474 40.80 -20.52 -5.20
N SER A 475 39.89 -20.64 -4.23
CA SER A 475 39.47 -21.93 -3.66
C SER A 475 38.74 -22.84 -4.65
N LEU A 476 38.17 -22.30 -5.73
CA LEU A 476 37.40 -23.04 -6.73
C LEU A 476 38.22 -23.32 -8.01
N LEU A 477 39.51 -22.93 -8.04
CA LEU A 477 40.37 -23.13 -9.21
C LEU A 477 40.54 -24.62 -9.55
N ASP A 478 40.77 -25.46 -8.55
CA ASP A 478 41.00 -26.90 -8.76
C ASP A 478 39.75 -27.60 -9.31
N GLU A 479 38.58 -27.26 -8.77
CA GLU A 479 37.29 -27.81 -9.21
C GLU A 479 36.95 -27.32 -10.62
N GLY A 480 37.20 -26.03 -10.91
CA GLY A 480 37.06 -25.49 -12.26
C GLY A 480 37.98 -26.18 -13.26
N ALA A 481 39.24 -26.45 -12.89
CA ALA A 481 40.19 -27.17 -13.72
C ALA A 481 39.83 -28.66 -13.90
N HIS A 482 39.24 -29.29 -12.88
CA HIS A 482 38.70 -30.66 -13.00
C HIS A 482 37.57 -30.71 -14.02
N LYS A 483 36.59 -29.81 -13.89
CA LYS A 483 35.46 -29.73 -14.80
C LYS A 483 35.87 -29.50 -16.26
N LEU A 484 36.84 -28.61 -16.50
CA LEU A 484 37.39 -28.39 -17.84
C LEU A 484 38.03 -29.65 -18.44
N ARG A 485 38.71 -30.46 -17.61
CA ARG A 485 39.31 -31.73 -18.04
C ARG A 485 38.26 -32.79 -18.34
N GLU A 486 37.22 -32.88 -17.52
CA GLU A 486 36.14 -33.84 -17.72
C GLU A 486 35.30 -33.54 -18.96
N GLU A 487 34.93 -32.28 -19.16
CA GLU A 487 34.01 -31.88 -20.23
C GLU A 487 34.71 -31.48 -21.53
N GLY A 488 36.03 -31.28 -21.52
CA GLY A 488 36.82 -30.94 -22.72
C GLY A 488 36.43 -29.60 -23.36
N CYS A 489 36.10 -28.60 -22.53
CA CYS A 489 35.52 -27.34 -22.98
C CYS A 489 36.57 -26.29 -23.35
N ALA A 490 36.22 -25.37 -24.28
CA ALA A 490 37.03 -24.20 -24.57
C ALA A 490 36.90 -23.18 -23.44
N ALA A 491 38.04 -22.72 -22.90
CA ALA A 491 38.06 -21.76 -21.81
C ALA A 491 39.33 -20.91 -21.77
N THR A 492 39.18 -19.66 -21.30
CA THR A 492 40.29 -18.86 -20.80
C THR A 492 40.21 -18.81 -19.28
N VAL A 493 41.25 -19.30 -18.61
CA VAL A 493 41.32 -19.34 -17.15
C VAL A 493 42.21 -18.22 -16.63
N VAL A 494 41.68 -17.42 -15.71
CA VAL A 494 42.47 -16.45 -14.94
C VAL A 494 42.89 -17.10 -13.64
N ALA A 495 44.19 -17.30 -13.47
CA ALA A 495 44.77 -17.89 -12.26
C ALA A 495 45.94 -17.02 -11.76
N PRO A 496 46.19 -16.99 -10.44
CA PRO A 496 47.36 -16.32 -9.90
C PRO A 496 48.65 -17.01 -10.37
N TYR A 497 49.66 -16.21 -10.74
CA TYR A 497 50.98 -16.73 -11.05
C TYR A 497 51.73 -17.04 -9.74
N CYS A 498 51.79 -18.32 -9.36
CA CYS A 498 52.64 -18.76 -8.26
C CYS A 498 54.03 -19.10 -8.79
N ALA A 499 54.99 -18.19 -8.63
CA ALA A 499 56.39 -18.47 -8.91
C ALA A 499 56.93 -19.49 -7.89
N GLN A 500 57.13 -20.74 -8.33
CA GLN A 500 57.87 -21.81 -7.65
C GLN A 500 57.34 -22.28 -6.27
N VAL A 501 56.56 -23.36 -6.28
CA VAL A 501 56.67 -24.36 -5.20
C VAL A 501 57.94 -25.15 -5.51
N ARG A 502 59.05 -24.82 -4.83
CA ARG A 502 60.12 -25.82 -4.65
C ARG A 502 59.49 -26.95 -3.86
N ILE A 503 59.25 -28.09 -4.52
CA ILE A 503 59.07 -29.35 -3.83
C ILE A 503 60.38 -29.58 -3.06
N LEU A 504 60.36 -29.33 -1.76
CA LEU A 504 61.38 -29.80 -0.84
C LEU A 504 60.91 -31.15 -0.31
N GLY A 505 61.63 -32.20 -0.72
CA GLY A 505 61.50 -33.56 -0.20
C GLY A 505 60.85 -34.51 -1.17
#